data_AF-A0A0F9NCS9-F1
#
_entry.id   AF-A0A0F9NCS9-F1
#
_cell.length_a   1.000
_cell.length_b   1.000
_cell.length_c   1.000
_cell.angle_alpha   90.00
_cell.angle_beta   90.00
_cell.angle_gamma   90.00
#
_symmetry.space_group_name_H-M   'P 1'
#
loop_
_entity.id
_entity.type
_entity.pdbx_description
1 polymer ?
#
loop_
_entity_poly.entity_id
_entity_poly.type
_entity_poly.pdbx_seq_one_letter_code
_entity_poly.pdbx_strand_id
1 'polypeptide(L)' 'MGLGLSLVKKIVEGYDGKIWIEDRITNNHLKGSNLIILIPNIDKSLLKR' A
#
# COMPACT_ATOMS: atom_id res chain seq x y z
N MET A 1 -15.48 13.25 0.44
CA MET A 1 -14.40 12.24 0.31
C MET A 1 -13.15 12.95 -0.19
N GLY A 2 -11.99 12.74 0.44
CA GLY A 2 -10.74 13.39 0.03
C GLY A 2 -10.18 12.80 -1.27
N LEU A 3 -9.55 13.64 -2.11
CA LEU A 3 -8.94 13.21 -3.38
C LEU A 3 -7.59 12.50 -3.21
N GLY A 4 -6.88 12.74 -2.10
CA GLY A 4 -5.54 12.20 -1.89
C GLY A 4 -5.51 10.67 -1.86
N LEU A 5 -6.27 10.05 -0.96
CA LEU A 5 -6.25 8.59 -0.81
C LEU A 5 -6.84 7.87 -2.02
N SER A 6 -7.83 8.47 -2.71
CA SER A 6 -8.38 7.88 -3.93
C SER A 6 -7.39 7.93 -5.10
N LEU A 7 -6.58 9.00 -5.20
CA LEU A 7 -5.48 9.06 -6.16
C LEU A 7 -4.39 8.03 -5.83
N VAL A 8 -3.95 7.95 -4.58
CA VAL A 8 -2.95 6.97 -4.14
C VAL A 8 -3.42 5.54 -4.43
N LYS A 9 -4.69 5.23 -4.13
CA LYS A 9 -5.28 3.92 -4.43
C LYS A 9 -5.20 3.58 -5.91
N LYS A 10 -5.60 4.51 -6.79
CA LYS A 10 -5.52 4.31 -8.25
C LYS A 10 -4.09 4.10 -8.74
N ILE A 11 -3.13 4.84 -8.18
CA ILE A 11 -1.71 4.68 -8.52
C ILE A 11 -1.24 3.27 -8.13
N VAL A 12 -1.47 2.85 -6.88
CA VAL A 12 -1.03 1.54 -6.39
C VAL A 12 -1.67 0.40 -7.18
N GLU A 13 -2.98 0.47 -7.44
CA GLU A 13 -3.69 -0.53 -8.25
C GLU A 13 -3.17 -0.58 -9.70
N GLY A 14 -2.77 0.55 -10.27
CA GLY A 14 -2.17 0.61 -11.61
C GLY A 14 -0.79 -0.04 -11.73
N TYR A 15 -0.10 -0.29 -10.61
CA TYR A 15 1.16 -1.06 -10.54
C TYR A 15 0.93 -2.51 -10.11
N ASP A 16 -0.30 -3.03 -10.18
CA ASP A 16 -0.70 -4.34 -9.64
C ASP A 16 -0.38 -4.50 -8.13
N GLY A 17 -0.30 -3.37 -7.43
CA GLY A 17 -0.05 -3.31 -6.00
C GLY A 17 -1.32 -3.48 -5.17
N LYS A 18 -1.16 -3.58 -3.86
CA LYS A 18 -2.24 -3.64 -2.87
C LYS A 18 -2.08 -2.52 -1.85
N ILE A 19 -3.20 -2.00 -1.37
CA ILE A 19 -3.25 -0.93 -0.37
C ILE A 19 -4.37 -1.19 0.63
N TRP A 20 -4.07 -1.07 1.92
CA TRP A 20 -5.05 -1.17 3.00
C TRP A 20 -4.58 -0.41 4.25
N ILE A 21 -5.46 -0.30 5.24
CA ILE A 21 -5.22 0.43 6.48
C ILE A 21 -5.34 -0.54 7.64
N GLU A 22 -4.41 -0.46 8.57
CA GLU A 22 -4.45 -1.17 9.85
C GLU A 22 -4.38 -0.19 11.02
N ASP A 23 -4.92 -0.56 12.17
CA ASP A 23 -4.73 0.22 13.39
C ASP A 23 -3.23 0.25 13.74
N ARG A 24 -2.71 1.43 14.12
CA ARG A 24 -1.31 1.56 14.52
C ARG A 24 -1.00 0.70 15.75
N ILE A 25 -1.97 0.59 16.65
CA ILE A 25 -1.93 -0.29 17.82
C ILE A 25 -3.13 -1.21 17.69
N THR A 26 -2.89 -2.52 17.74
CA THR A 26 -3.91 -3.56 17.56
C THR A 26 -5.17 -3.25 18.36
N ASN A 27 -6.32 -3.25 17.68
CA ASN A 27 -7.64 -2.95 18.24
C ASN A 27 -7.80 -1.55 18.87
N ASN A 28 -6.93 -0.59 18.52
CA ASN A 28 -7.00 0.78 19.03
C ASN A 28 -6.90 1.82 17.91
N HIS A 29 -8.02 2.02 17.22
CA HIS A 29 -8.20 3.03 16.18
C HIS A 29 -7.99 4.49 16.64
N LEU A 30 -8.04 4.77 17.95
CA LEU A 30 -7.83 6.12 18.50
C LEU A 30 -6.36 6.55 18.52
N LYS A 31 -5.43 5.59 18.40
CA LYS A 31 -3.97 5.88 18.43
C LYS A 31 -3.35 6.03 17.03
N GLY A 32 -4.20 6.15 16.01
CA GLY A 32 -3.82 6.34 14.62
C GLY A 32 -3.80 5.03 13.82
N SER A 33 -3.36 5.14 12.57
CA SER A 33 -3.42 4.04 11.59
C SER A 33 -2.14 3.96 10.77
N ASN A 34 -1.78 2.75 10.34
CA ASN A 34 -0.71 2.49 9.39
C ASN A 34 -1.33 2.25 8.01
N LEU A 35 -0.88 2.99 6.99
CA LEU A 35 -1.22 2.73 5.60
C LEU A 35 -0.21 1.74 5.02
N ILE A 36 -0.65 0.54 4.68
CA ILE A 36 0.22 -0.50 4.15
C ILE A 36 0.06 -0.55 2.63
N ILE A 37 1.20 -0.55 1.94
CA ILE A 37 1.29 -0.62 0.48
C ILE A 37 2.21 -1.79 0.12
N LEU A 38 1.74 -2.66 -0.75
CA LEU A 38 2.49 -3.79 -1.29
C LEU A 38 2.63 -3.60 -2.80
N ILE A 39 3.86 -3.59 -3.30
CA ILE A 39 4.16 -3.41 -4.73
C ILE A 39 4.89 -4.66 -5.24
N PRO A 40 4.55 -5.19 -6.43
CA PRO A 40 5.31 -6.26 -7.05
C PRO A 40 6.78 -5.88 -7.21
N ASN A 41 7.67 -6.81 -6.88
CA ASN A 41 9.10 -6.65 -7.13
C ASN A 41 9.48 -7.41 -8.40
N ILE A 42 10.47 -6.88 -9.12
CA ILE A 42 11.08 -7.59 -10.24
C ILE A 42 11.88 -8.77 -9.67
N ASP A 43 11.68 -9.95 -10.25
CA ASP A 43 12.53 -11.10 -9.92
C ASP A 43 13.97 -10.80 -10.35
N LYS A 44 14.87 -10.70 -9.36
CA LYS A 44 16.29 -10.43 -9.57
C LYS A 44 16.99 -11.52 -10.38
N SER A 45 16.41 -12.72 -10.48
CA SER A 45 16.91 -13.79 -11.37
C SER A 45 16.93 -13.35 -12.84
N LEU A 46 16.03 -12.44 -13.24
CA LEU A 46 15.91 -11.92 -14.61
C LEU A 46 16.99 -10.88 -14.96
N LEU A 47 17.67 -10.29 -13.96
CA LEU A 47 18.69 -9.26 -14.15
C LEU A 47 20.12 -9.82 -14.29
N LYS A 48 20.34 -11.11 -14.02
CA LYS A 48 21.67 -11.75 -14.03
C LYS A 48 22.07 -12.33 -15.41
N ARG A 49 21.56 -11.76 -16.50
CA ARG A 49 21.91 -12.21 -17.86
C ARG A 49 23.10 -11.44 -18.42
#